data_AF-A0A942PNY1-F1
#
_entry.id   AF-A0A942PNY1-F1
#
_cell.length_a   1.000
_cell.length_b   1.000
_cell.length_c   1.000
_cell.angle_alpha   90.00
_cell.angle_beta   90.00
_cell.angle_gamma   90.00
#
_symmetry.space_group_name_H-M   'P 1'
#
loop_
_entity.id
_entity.type
_entity.pdbx_description
1 polymer ?
#
loop_
_entity_poly.entity_id
_entity_poly.type
_entity_poly.pdbx_seq_one_letter_code
_entity_poly.pdbx_strand_id
1 'polypeptide(L)'
;MRNLVICCDGTWNTPDQEENGVPTPTNVVKIRHAVDTSDGSQLCYYHPGVGADGGLFSRVLGGGAGKGLSMNIMSAYRWLCDNHQAGDDRLFLFGFSRGAYTVRSLGGFISKCGILDMHNLDDKDAWARIAVAYQDGYRNKKPDWAGKWNFKVPPAEVKIHFIGVWDTVGALGIPDDMALLNLLDDAKDHNFHDTALGANVSFARHALALDEKREAFTPTLWNPASYQGRDPKCVKQLWFPGVHSDVGGGYPETGLSDGALQWMMDEAAQAGLKFLPGVAAQINPNHHGTLHDSATGAFKMMPTLPRNVPLLDISADIHPSAQRRHSEINLAQGQYRPTRRLLKVGDMTEIDIYAAQPWNETGLYLEKDAEYQLEAGGEWQDSSISCGPNGSDGDGKFQLGEVAQMAGSVIGKLEKMFKSATGNQRADFKFTKREEEMSWFALIGMVANGGNLDDKKVVPHDTFQIGTGITIGGDNGSATLKGSGYLYAFANDAWLFYGNNRGSVRLKVTRTK
;
A
#
# COMPACT_ATOMS: atom_id res chain seq x y z
N MET A 1 -14.09 32.95 5.04
CA MET A 1 -14.00 31.48 4.98
C MET A 1 -13.41 31.09 3.64
N ARG A 2 -12.22 30.47 3.64
CA ARG A 2 -11.53 29.98 2.45
C ARG A 2 -11.28 28.48 2.54
N ASN A 3 -11.04 27.84 1.40
CA ASN A 3 -10.52 26.48 1.35
C ASN A 3 -9.00 26.52 1.23
N LEU A 4 -8.29 25.91 2.17
CA LEU A 4 -6.85 25.72 2.10
C LEU A 4 -6.58 24.28 1.65
N VAL A 5 -6.07 24.14 0.43
CA VAL A 5 -5.84 22.85 -0.22
C VAL A 5 -4.35 22.53 -0.17
N ILE A 6 -3.99 21.40 0.40
CA ILE A 6 -2.61 20.93 0.53
C ILE A 6 -2.50 19.61 -0.23
N CYS A 7 -1.71 19.61 -1.29
CA CYS A 7 -1.46 18.44 -2.14
C CYS A 7 -0.01 17.98 -1.93
N CYS A 8 0.20 16.75 -1.46
CA CYS A 8 1.54 16.16 -1.30
C CYS A 8 1.64 14.89 -2.15
N ASP A 9 2.59 14.87 -3.09
CA ASP A 9 2.71 13.76 -4.04
C ASP A 9 3.58 12.60 -3.53
N GLY A 10 3.49 11.45 -4.21
CA GLY A 10 4.32 10.28 -4.00
C GLY A 10 5.80 10.57 -4.28
N THR A 11 6.69 9.78 -3.69
CA THR A 11 8.15 9.95 -3.93
C THR A 11 8.49 9.63 -5.38
N TRP A 12 9.47 10.36 -5.93
CA TRP A 12 9.89 10.30 -7.33
C TRP A 12 8.87 10.83 -8.34
N ASN A 13 7.70 11.32 -7.87
CA ASN A 13 6.76 11.98 -8.74
C ASN A 13 7.05 13.47 -8.84
N THR A 14 7.18 13.93 -10.09
CA THR A 14 7.27 15.35 -10.43
C THR A 14 6.03 15.74 -11.26
N PRO A 15 5.58 17.01 -11.20
CA PRO A 15 4.44 17.48 -12.00
C PRO A 15 4.61 17.31 -13.52
N ASP A 16 5.87 17.31 -13.97
CA ASP A 16 6.32 17.23 -15.36
C ASP A 16 6.80 15.83 -15.76
N GLN A 17 6.52 14.81 -14.94
CA GLN A 17 6.92 13.44 -15.25
C GLN A 17 6.27 12.96 -16.55
N GLU A 18 7.06 12.23 -17.35
CA GLU A 18 6.64 11.66 -18.62
C GLU A 18 7.18 10.24 -18.80
N GLU A 19 6.44 9.44 -19.56
CA GLU A 19 6.88 8.13 -20.04
C GLU A 19 6.86 8.14 -21.57
N ASN A 20 8.03 7.93 -22.19
CA ASN A 20 8.18 7.96 -23.66
C ASN A 20 7.65 9.25 -24.32
N GLY A 21 7.83 10.41 -23.65
CA GLY A 21 7.37 11.71 -24.12
C GLY A 21 5.86 11.97 -23.93
N VAL A 22 5.16 11.08 -23.22
CA VAL A 22 3.76 11.26 -22.83
C VAL A 22 3.71 11.72 -21.37
N PRO A 23 3.10 12.87 -21.04
CA PRO A 23 2.94 13.30 -19.66
C PRO A 23 2.11 12.30 -18.84
N THR A 24 2.60 11.92 -17.67
CA THR A 24 1.98 10.91 -16.80
C THR A 24 1.70 11.46 -15.40
N PRO A 25 0.98 12.58 -15.22
CA PRO A 25 0.80 13.18 -13.90
C PRO A 25 0.03 12.26 -12.94
N THR A 26 0.38 12.33 -11.66
CA THR A 26 -0.39 11.68 -10.58
C THR A 26 -1.75 12.34 -10.41
N ASN A 27 -2.67 11.65 -9.72
CA ASN A 27 -3.96 12.19 -9.34
C ASN A 27 -3.82 13.38 -8.38
N VAL A 28 -2.73 13.49 -7.61
CA VAL A 28 -2.43 14.66 -6.76
C VAL A 28 -2.15 15.89 -7.62
N VAL A 29 -1.34 15.75 -8.66
CA VAL A 29 -1.05 16.82 -9.63
C VAL A 29 -2.32 17.21 -10.40
N LYS A 30 -3.12 16.22 -10.82
CA LYS A 30 -4.40 16.48 -11.49
C LYS A 30 -5.37 17.27 -10.58
N ILE A 31 -5.49 16.93 -9.29
CA ILE A 31 -6.26 17.75 -8.33
C ILE A 31 -5.70 19.17 -8.23
N ARG A 32 -4.37 19.31 -8.09
CA ARG A 32 -3.73 20.63 -8.00
C ARG A 32 -4.05 21.53 -9.20
N HIS A 33 -4.07 20.97 -10.40
CA HIS A 33 -4.44 21.68 -11.63
C HIS A 33 -5.95 21.96 -11.71
N ALA A 34 -6.79 21.09 -11.15
CA ALA A 34 -8.24 21.20 -11.23
C ALA A 34 -8.84 22.20 -10.24
N VAL A 35 -8.21 22.47 -9.09
CA VAL A 35 -8.75 23.38 -8.06
C VAL A 35 -8.86 24.81 -8.58
N ASP A 36 -10.06 25.40 -8.45
CA ASP A 36 -10.31 26.78 -8.88
C ASP A 36 -9.79 27.79 -7.85
N THR A 37 -8.68 28.47 -8.16
CA THR A 37 -8.09 29.51 -7.30
C THR A 37 -8.34 30.92 -7.81
N SER A 38 -9.21 31.10 -8.82
CA SER A 38 -9.35 32.37 -9.56
C SER A 38 -9.92 33.53 -8.72
N ASP A 39 -10.81 33.24 -7.77
CA ASP A 39 -11.51 34.22 -6.94
C ASP A 39 -10.85 34.44 -5.55
N GLY A 40 -9.74 33.76 -5.27
CA GLY A 40 -9.06 33.79 -3.97
C GLY A 40 -9.84 33.12 -2.82
N SER A 41 -11.00 32.49 -3.10
CA SER A 41 -11.74 31.69 -2.11
C SER A 41 -11.06 30.36 -1.79
N GLN A 42 -10.10 29.94 -2.62
CA GLN A 42 -9.29 28.74 -2.42
C GLN A 42 -7.80 29.05 -2.64
N LEU A 43 -6.96 28.55 -1.75
CA LEU A 43 -5.50 28.57 -1.89
C LEU A 43 -5.00 27.14 -2.01
N CYS A 44 -4.05 26.90 -2.92
CA CYS A 44 -3.52 25.56 -3.14
C CYS A 44 -2.01 25.53 -2.99
N TYR A 45 -1.55 24.69 -2.06
CA TYR A 45 -0.16 24.30 -1.88
C TYR A 45 0.09 22.97 -2.56
N TYR A 46 1.23 22.84 -3.23
CA TYR A 46 1.72 21.59 -3.78
C TYR A 46 3.12 21.33 -3.26
N HIS A 47 3.33 20.13 -2.73
CA HIS A 47 4.65 19.62 -2.38
C HIS A 47 5.01 18.48 -3.33
N PRO A 48 6.13 18.57 -4.06
CA PRO A 48 6.61 17.44 -4.87
C PRO A 48 7.01 16.26 -3.98
N GLY A 49 7.12 15.08 -4.58
CA GLY A 49 7.60 13.89 -3.89
C GLY A 49 8.95 14.08 -3.21
N VAL A 50 9.23 13.29 -2.17
CA VAL A 50 10.61 13.14 -1.67
C VAL A 50 11.50 12.71 -2.86
N GLY A 51 12.71 13.26 -2.99
CA GLY A 51 13.65 12.92 -4.07
C GLY A 51 13.44 13.60 -5.43
N ALA A 52 12.36 14.36 -5.62
CA ALA A 52 12.06 15.08 -6.87
C ALA A 52 13.00 16.25 -7.17
N ASP A 53 13.49 16.96 -6.14
CA ASP A 53 14.40 18.08 -6.31
C ASP A 53 15.85 17.57 -6.30
N GLY A 54 16.51 17.57 -7.46
CA GLY A 54 17.95 17.31 -7.64
C GLY A 54 18.88 18.37 -7.02
N GLY A 55 18.40 19.13 -6.03
CA GLY A 55 19.09 20.26 -5.42
C GLY A 55 20.00 19.84 -4.27
N LEU A 56 21.31 20.04 -4.46
CA LEU A 56 22.40 19.98 -3.48
C LEU A 56 22.24 20.87 -2.22
N PHE A 57 21.08 21.49 -1.98
CA PHE A 57 20.89 22.51 -0.93
C PHE A 57 20.48 21.98 0.45
N SER A 58 20.18 20.68 0.61
CA SER A 58 19.74 20.12 1.89
C SER A 58 20.88 19.66 2.82
N ARG A 59 22.15 19.97 2.49
CA ARG A 59 23.32 19.51 3.27
C ARG A 59 23.64 20.30 4.54
N VAL A 60 22.83 21.27 4.94
CA VAL A 60 23.06 22.04 6.18
C VAL A 60 21.83 21.96 7.08
N LEU A 61 21.72 20.85 7.81
CA LEU A 61 21.17 20.77 9.18
C LEU A 61 21.29 19.31 9.70
N GLY A 62 22.52 18.79 9.81
CA GLY A 62 22.94 17.69 10.70
C GLY A 62 22.23 16.32 10.64
N GLY A 63 22.73 15.38 9.82
CA GLY A 63 22.57 13.90 9.95
C GLY A 63 21.22 13.20 9.66
N GLY A 64 21.24 12.09 8.92
CA GLY A 64 20.20 11.02 8.91
C GLY A 64 19.09 11.11 7.85
N ALA A 65 18.88 10.02 7.11
CA ALA A 65 17.96 9.87 5.98
C ALA A 65 16.45 9.82 6.34
N GLY A 66 16.06 10.10 7.60
CA GLY A 66 14.67 10.38 8.02
C GLY A 66 14.18 11.82 7.82
N LYS A 67 14.98 12.68 7.19
CA LYS A 67 14.70 14.13 7.06
C LYS A 67 13.69 14.51 5.98
N GLY A 68 13.65 13.82 4.85
CA GLY A 68 12.83 14.24 3.71
C GLY A 68 11.35 14.30 4.07
N LEU A 69 10.79 13.20 4.59
CA LEU A 69 9.37 13.12 4.91
C LEU A 69 8.95 14.05 6.06
N SER A 70 9.76 14.15 7.11
CA SER A 70 9.53 15.08 8.21
C SER A 70 9.58 16.53 7.74
N MET A 71 10.54 16.87 6.88
CA MET A 71 10.60 18.21 6.27
C MET A 71 9.37 18.49 5.40
N ASN A 72 8.88 17.53 4.60
CA ASN A 72 7.67 17.73 3.81
C ASN A 72 6.45 18.05 4.68
N ILE A 73 6.28 17.32 5.79
CA ILE A 73 5.22 17.59 6.78
C ILE A 73 5.37 19.00 7.37
N MET A 74 6.58 19.36 7.80
CA MET A 74 6.87 20.67 8.39
C MET A 74 6.72 21.83 7.39
N SER A 75 7.09 21.63 6.12
CA SER A 75 6.90 22.60 5.03
C SER A 75 5.43 22.86 4.76
N ALA A 76 4.60 21.81 4.67
CA ALA A 76 3.16 21.94 4.52
C ALA A 76 2.53 22.63 5.74
N TYR A 77 2.99 22.29 6.95
CA TYR A 77 2.55 22.96 8.18
C TYR A 77 2.97 24.43 8.24
N ARG A 78 4.17 24.77 7.76
CA ARG A 78 4.63 26.16 7.65
C ARG A 78 3.71 26.96 6.73
N TRP A 79 3.46 26.43 5.53
CA TRP A 79 2.56 27.07 4.58
C TRP A 79 1.16 27.28 5.18
N LEU A 80 0.64 26.28 5.91
CA LEU A 80 -0.63 26.41 6.64
C LEU A 80 -0.57 27.53 7.67
N CYS A 81 0.46 27.58 8.51
CA CYS A 81 0.61 28.62 9.53
C CYS A 81 0.65 30.02 8.90
N ASP A 82 1.31 30.18 7.76
CA ASP A 82 1.41 31.47 7.07
C ASP A 82 0.09 31.91 6.43
N ASN A 83 -0.68 30.96 5.88
CA ASN A 83 -1.86 31.26 5.07
C ASN A 83 -3.18 31.17 5.82
N HIS A 84 -3.26 30.41 6.92
CA HIS A 84 -4.49 30.29 7.71
C HIS A 84 -4.86 31.62 8.37
N GLN A 85 -6.12 32.02 8.21
CA GLN A 85 -6.71 33.16 8.88
C GLN A 85 -7.49 32.69 10.11
N ALA A 86 -7.41 33.41 11.23
CA ALA A 86 -8.22 33.07 12.41
C ALA A 86 -9.71 33.07 12.04
N GLY A 87 -10.40 31.94 12.21
CA GLY A 87 -11.80 31.75 11.79
C GLY A 87 -12.06 30.41 11.09
N ASP A 88 -13.11 30.37 10.26
CA ASP A 88 -13.72 29.14 9.71
C ASP A 88 -13.01 28.53 8.48
N ASP A 89 -11.72 28.81 8.22
CA ASP A 89 -11.02 28.26 7.05
C ASP A 89 -11.07 26.72 7.05
N ARG A 90 -11.34 26.12 5.89
CA ARG A 90 -11.52 24.67 5.73
C ARG A 90 -10.28 24.03 5.15
N LEU A 91 -9.75 23.00 5.81
CA LEU A 91 -8.56 22.29 5.38
C LEU A 91 -8.90 21.08 4.49
N PHE A 92 -8.39 21.06 3.28
CA PHE A 92 -8.47 19.94 2.34
C PHE A 92 -7.07 19.38 2.09
N LEU A 93 -6.83 18.15 2.51
CA LEU A 93 -5.53 17.51 2.39
C LEU A 93 -5.61 16.36 1.39
N PHE A 94 -4.72 16.35 0.39
CA PHE A 94 -4.65 15.33 -0.65
C PHE A 94 -3.26 14.72 -0.73
N GLY A 95 -3.17 13.40 -0.83
CA GLY A 95 -1.88 12.77 -1.08
C GLY A 95 -1.95 11.37 -1.65
N PHE A 96 -0.91 10.99 -2.37
CA PHE A 96 -0.74 9.67 -2.97
C PHE A 96 0.50 9.00 -2.38
N SER A 97 0.45 7.69 -2.12
CA SER A 97 1.62 6.90 -1.73
C SER A 97 2.28 7.42 -0.44
N ARG A 98 3.58 7.80 -0.48
CA ARG A 98 4.26 8.51 0.62
C ARG A 98 3.71 9.92 0.86
N GLY A 99 3.19 10.60 -0.16
CA GLY A 99 2.46 11.86 0.00
C GLY A 99 1.15 11.69 0.79
N ALA A 100 0.49 10.54 0.66
CA ALA A 100 -0.65 10.18 1.50
C ALA A 100 -0.24 10.03 2.98
N TYR A 101 0.93 9.43 3.24
CA TYR A 101 1.52 9.41 4.58
C TYR A 101 1.77 10.83 5.08
N THR A 102 2.34 11.71 4.24
CA THR A 102 2.61 13.11 4.58
C THR A 102 1.34 13.83 5.04
N VAL A 103 0.26 13.78 4.26
CA VAL A 103 -0.98 14.50 4.63
C VAL A 103 -1.71 13.88 5.82
N ARG A 104 -1.64 12.56 6.00
CA ARG A 104 -2.19 11.90 7.20
C ARG A 104 -1.42 12.30 8.46
N SER A 105 -0.09 12.32 8.37
CA SER A 105 0.78 12.76 9.46
C SER A 105 0.64 14.26 9.76
N LEU A 106 0.50 15.08 8.72
CA LEU A 106 0.15 16.49 8.84
C LEU A 106 -1.19 16.67 9.56
N GLY A 107 -2.20 15.88 9.22
CA GLY A 107 -3.48 15.88 9.92
C GLY A 107 -3.33 15.55 11.41
N GLY A 108 -2.52 14.53 11.75
CA GLY A 108 -2.18 14.21 13.14
C GLY A 108 -1.43 15.35 13.83
N PHE A 109 -0.47 15.97 13.16
CA PHE A 109 0.32 17.09 13.67
C PHE A 109 -0.57 18.30 13.97
N ILE A 110 -1.41 18.71 13.02
CA ILE A 110 -2.39 19.80 13.20
C ILE A 110 -3.32 19.49 14.38
N SER A 111 -3.82 18.25 14.47
CA SER A 111 -4.76 17.86 15.53
C SER A 111 -4.13 17.88 16.93
N LYS A 112 -2.82 17.61 17.04
CA LYS A 112 -2.11 17.62 18.33
C LYS A 112 -1.55 18.99 18.69
N CYS A 113 -1.14 19.77 17.69
CA CYS A 113 -0.38 20.99 17.89
C CYS A 113 -1.14 22.26 17.48
N GLY A 114 -2.36 22.16 16.96
CA GLY A 114 -3.12 23.31 16.48
C GLY A 114 -2.41 24.00 15.31
N ILE A 115 -2.77 25.27 15.07
CA ILE A 115 -2.12 26.14 14.10
C ILE A 115 -1.45 27.27 14.87
N LEU A 116 -0.12 27.28 14.83
CA LEU A 116 0.68 28.26 15.54
C LEU A 116 0.56 29.65 14.94
N ASP A 117 0.63 30.66 15.81
CA ASP A 117 0.79 32.04 15.37
C ASP A 117 2.28 32.33 15.14
N MET A 118 2.61 32.61 13.88
CA MET A 118 3.95 32.93 13.40
C MET A 118 4.14 34.43 13.13
N HIS A 119 3.16 35.26 13.48
CA HIS A 119 3.25 36.70 13.26
C HIS A 119 4.49 37.29 13.96
N ASN A 120 5.21 38.17 13.25
CA ASN A 120 6.47 38.81 13.68
C ASN A 120 7.70 37.89 13.88
N LEU A 121 7.65 36.62 13.46
CA LEU A 121 8.86 35.79 13.45
C LEU A 121 9.62 35.99 12.14
N ASP A 122 10.95 36.01 12.22
CA ASP A 122 11.75 35.79 11.03
C ASP A 122 11.68 34.31 10.61
N ASP A 123 12.22 34.00 9.42
CA ASP A 123 12.09 32.66 8.87
C ASP A 123 12.80 31.60 9.72
N LYS A 124 13.96 31.95 10.28
CA LYS A 124 14.77 31.04 11.10
C LYS A 124 14.02 30.66 12.38
N ASP A 125 13.44 31.63 13.06
CA ASP A 125 12.69 31.43 14.30
C ASP A 125 11.39 30.67 14.06
N ALA A 126 10.70 30.96 12.95
CA ALA A 126 9.51 30.22 12.56
C ALA A 126 9.83 28.74 12.28
N TRP A 127 10.91 28.43 11.56
CA TRP A 127 11.35 27.05 11.34
C TRP A 127 11.78 26.35 12.62
N ALA A 128 12.52 27.03 13.50
CA ALA A 128 12.89 26.49 14.81
C ALA A 128 11.65 26.14 15.64
N ARG A 129 10.63 27.02 15.62
CA ARG A 129 9.35 26.79 16.31
C ARG A 129 8.60 25.58 15.75
N ILE A 130 8.54 25.44 14.42
CA ILE A 130 7.90 24.28 13.77
C ILE A 130 8.65 22.99 14.10
N ALA A 131 9.98 23.00 14.09
CA ALA A 131 10.78 21.83 14.44
C ALA A 131 10.50 21.35 15.88
N VAL A 132 10.37 22.27 16.84
CA VAL A 132 9.97 21.94 18.21
C VAL A 132 8.53 21.43 18.25
N ALA A 133 7.59 22.07 17.57
CA ALA A 133 6.20 21.62 17.53
C ALA A 133 6.08 20.19 16.97
N TYR A 134 6.77 19.91 15.88
CA TYR A 134 6.79 18.60 15.25
C TYR A 134 7.46 17.54 16.14
N GLN A 135 8.66 17.82 16.65
CA GLN A 135 9.41 16.85 17.43
C GLN A 135 8.83 16.65 18.83
N ASP A 136 8.59 17.73 19.57
CA ASP A 136 8.19 17.66 20.97
C ASP A 136 6.68 17.57 21.16
N GLY A 137 5.92 18.33 20.37
CA GLY A 137 4.45 18.30 20.44
C GLY A 137 3.84 17.09 19.77
N TYR A 138 4.25 16.77 18.54
CA TYR A 138 3.64 15.70 17.77
C TYR A 138 4.32 14.34 17.94
N ARG A 139 5.65 14.25 17.70
CA ARG A 139 6.37 12.98 17.77
C ARG A 139 6.50 12.47 19.21
N ASN A 140 6.95 13.32 20.13
CA ASN A 140 7.19 12.94 21.53
C ASN A 140 5.97 13.14 22.45
N LYS A 141 4.93 13.86 22.01
CA LYS A 141 3.69 14.11 22.78
C LYS A 141 3.94 14.71 24.18
N LYS A 142 4.92 15.60 24.32
CA LYS A 142 5.23 16.26 25.60
C LYS A 142 4.08 17.22 25.97
N PRO A 143 3.54 17.22 27.21
CA PRO A 143 2.36 18.00 27.57
C PRO A 143 2.55 19.54 27.51
N ASP A 144 3.77 20.05 27.71
CA ASP A 144 4.06 21.50 27.76
C ASP A 144 4.99 21.98 26.63
N TRP A 145 5.03 21.26 25.51
CA TRP A 145 5.95 21.53 24.40
C TRP A 145 5.88 22.97 23.86
N ALA A 146 4.70 23.59 23.89
CA ALA A 146 4.45 24.92 23.34
C ALA A 146 4.84 26.07 24.28
N GLY A 147 5.08 25.78 25.57
CA GLY A 147 5.38 26.78 26.59
C GLY A 147 4.33 27.91 26.63
N LYS A 148 4.71 29.11 26.17
CA LYS A 148 3.87 30.32 26.14
C LYS A 148 3.57 30.82 24.72
N TRP A 149 3.73 29.96 23.69
CA TRP A 149 3.45 30.36 22.32
C TRP A 149 1.96 30.57 22.06
N ASN A 150 1.66 31.53 21.20
CA ASN A 150 0.30 31.82 20.76
C ASN A 150 -0.10 30.90 19.60
N PHE A 151 -1.40 30.66 19.49
CA PHE A 151 -2.00 29.86 18.42
C PHE A 151 -3.00 30.72 17.66
N LYS A 152 -3.01 30.60 16.32
CA LYS A 152 -4.13 31.07 15.49
C LYS A 152 -5.37 30.22 15.74
N VAL A 153 -5.17 28.91 15.90
CA VAL A 153 -6.21 27.95 16.26
C VAL A 153 -5.62 26.94 17.25
N PRO A 154 -6.12 26.85 18.49
CA PRO A 154 -5.59 25.90 19.46
C PRO A 154 -5.95 24.44 19.06
N PRO A 155 -5.20 23.43 19.53
CA PRO A 155 -5.45 22.03 19.20
C PRO A 155 -6.89 21.55 19.47
N ALA A 156 -7.53 22.08 20.51
CA ALA A 156 -8.89 21.69 20.89
C ALA A 156 -9.98 22.18 19.90
N GLU A 157 -9.68 23.20 19.10
CA GLU A 157 -10.64 23.85 18.20
C GLU A 157 -10.40 23.54 16.73
N VAL A 158 -9.24 22.96 16.40
CA VAL A 158 -8.84 22.74 15.02
C VAL A 158 -9.69 21.66 14.36
N LYS A 159 -10.22 21.97 13.18
CA LYS A 159 -11.01 21.05 12.35
C LYS A 159 -10.28 20.78 11.05
N ILE A 160 -10.16 19.50 10.69
CA ILE A 160 -9.71 19.11 9.36
C ILE A 160 -10.96 18.76 8.57
N HIS A 161 -11.21 19.49 7.49
CA HIS A 161 -12.46 19.33 6.76
C HIS A 161 -12.45 18.06 5.91
N PHE A 162 -11.38 17.84 5.13
CA PHE A 162 -11.28 16.71 4.22
C PHE A 162 -9.86 16.15 4.15
N ILE A 163 -9.70 14.82 4.21
CA ILE A 163 -8.46 14.11 3.89
C ILE A 163 -8.78 13.09 2.79
N GLY A 164 -8.24 13.30 1.59
CA GLY A 164 -8.35 12.39 0.46
C GLY A 164 -7.01 11.76 0.13
N VAL A 165 -6.91 10.44 0.18
CA VAL A 165 -5.66 9.74 -0.10
C VAL A 165 -5.81 8.60 -1.09
N TRP A 166 -4.78 8.39 -1.90
CA TRP A 166 -4.63 7.20 -2.74
C TRP A 166 -3.52 6.32 -2.18
N ASP A 167 -3.87 5.06 -1.95
CA ASP A 167 -2.99 3.93 -1.62
C ASP A 167 -1.81 4.29 -0.69
N THR A 168 -2.13 4.75 0.53
CA THR A 168 -1.11 5.14 1.51
C THR A 168 -0.10 4.01 1.75
N VAL A 169 1.18 4.31 1.57
CA VAL A 169 2.30 3.40 1.84
C VAL A 169 3.39 4.12 2.61
N GLY A 170 4.26 3.37 3.30
CA GLY A 170 5.37 3.94 4.07
C GLY A 170 5.59 3.33 5.46
N ALA A 171 4.84 2.30 5.85
CA ALA A 171 5.02 1.62 7.13
C ALA A 171 6.26 0.71 7.19
N LEU A 172 6.66 0.15 6.05
CA LEU A 172 7.78 -0.77 5.90
C LEU A 172 9.05 -0.09 5.35
N GLY A 173 8.98 1.21 5.02
CA GLY A 173 9.93 1.85 4.11
C GLY A 173 9.66 1.43 2.66
N ILE A 174 9.78 2.35 1.71
CA ILE A 174 9.69 2.01 0.27
C ILE A 174 11.12 2.04 -0.27
N PRO A 175 11.61 0.96 -0.90
CA PRO A 175 12.87 0.97 -1.62
C PRO A 175 12.84 2.09 -2.67
N ASP A 176 13.78 3.01 -2.59
CA ASP A 176 13.91 4.10 -3.55
C ASP A 176 14.57 3.58 -4.83
N ASP A 177 13.87 3.64 -5.96
CA ASP A 177 14.35 3.14 -7.27
C ASP A 177 15.62 3.85 -7.77
N MET A 178 15.90 5.05 -7.26
CA MET A 178 17.09 5.86 -7.57
C MET A 178 18.10 5.95 -6.41
N ALA A 179 17.78 5.45 -5.22
CA ALA A 179 18.64 5.60 -4.04
C ALA A 179 19.09 4.25 -3.53
N LEU A 180 20.02 3.71 -4.29
CA LEU A 180 20.69 2.49 -3.94
C LEU A 180 21.88 2.67 -3.00
N LEU A 181 21.71 3.68 -2.13
CA LEU A 181 22.67 4.14 -1.16
C LEU A 181 22.14 4.17 0.28
N ASN A 182 20.88 3.81 0.54
CA ASN A 182 20.31 3.89 1.89
C ASN A 182 19.86 2.54 2.50
N LEU A 183 20.70 1.50 2.37
CA LEU A 183 20.58 0.31 3.26
C LEU A 183 21.15 0.58 4.68
N LEU A 184 21.07 1.82 5.15
CA LEU A 184 21.39 2.24 6.53
C LEU A 184 20.17 2.86 7.23
N ASP A 185 18.96 2.65 6.71
CA ASP A 185 17.74 3.16 7.35
C ASP A 185 17.22 2.17 8.38
N ASP A 186 17.35 2.53 9.66
CA ASP A 186 16.68 1.86 10.75
C ASP A 186 15.16 2.04 10.57
N ALA A 187 14.42 0.94 10.46
CA ALA A 187 12.95 0.91 10.41
C ALA A 187 12.27 1.69 11.56
N LYS A 188 13.01 2.00 12.63
CA LYS A 188 12.57 2.79 13.78
C LYS A 188 12.24 4.25 13.45
N ASP A 189 12.86 4.84 12.42
CA ASP A 189 12.68 6.26 12.08
C ASP A 189 11.49 6.53 11.13
N HIS A 190 10.98 5.48 10.48
CA HIS A 190 9.90 5.56 9.48
C HIS A 190 8.55 5.02 9.93
N ASN A 191 8.49 4.40 11.12
CA ASN A 191 7.27 3.76 11.60
C ASN A 191 6.07 4.73 11.59
N PHE A 192 4.94 4.28 11.05
CA PHE A 192 3.68 5.01 11.16
C PHE A 192 3.36 5.19 12.64
N HIS A 193 3.45 6.42 13.17
CA HIS A 193 3.30 6.62 14.61
C HIS A 193 1.83 6.59 15.06
N ASP A 194 0.87 6.75 14.13
CA ASP A 194 -0.55 6.74 14.45
C ASP A 194 -1.45 6.37 13.24
N THR A 195 -1.92 5.12 13.15
CA THR A 195 -2.91 4.67 12.15
C THR A 195 -4.34 5.13 12.46
N ALA A 196 -4.55 5.79 13.61
CA ALA A 196 -5.84 6.33 13.99
C ALA A 196 -6.17 7.58 13.18
N LEU A 197 -7.44 7.71 12.82
CA LEU A 197 -7.99 8.94 12.28
C LEU A 197 -8.30 9.91 13.43
N GLY A 198 -7.88 11.17 13.30
CA GLY A 198 -8.22 12.22 14.26
C GLY A 198 -9.73 12.43 14.39
N ALA A 199 -10.23 12.59 15.62
CA ALA A 199 -11.66 12.81 15.90
C ALA A 199 -12.20 14.12 15.28
N ASN A 200 -11.31 15.07 14.98
CA ASN A 200 -11.59 16.37 14.37
C ASN A 200 -11.56 16.36 12.82
N VAL A 201 -11.33 15.21 12.18
CA VAL A 201 -11.42 15.07 10.71
C VAL A 201 -12.86 14.87 10.30
N SER A 202 -13.45 15.71 9.44
CA SER A 202 -14.87 15.61 9.07
C SER A 202 -15.12 14.55 7.99
N PHE A 203 -14.30 14.54 6.94
CA PHE A 203 -14.36 13.58 5.84
C PHE A 203 -12.98 12.98 5.57
N ALA A 204 -12.91 11.65 5.55
CA ALA A 204 -11.72 10.86 5.23
C ALA A 204 -12.07 9.91 4.07
N ARG A 205 -11.27 9.95 3.01
CA ARG A 205 -11.44 9.15 1.78
C ARG A 205 -10.12 8.48 1.44
N HIS A 206 -10.14 7.17 1.27
CA HIS A 206 -8.96 6.38 0.89
C HIS A 206 -9.33 5.48 -0.28
N ALA A 207 -8.71 5.71 -1.43
CA ALA A 207 -8.77 4.81 -2.59
C ALA A 207 -7.59 3.82 -2.52
N LEU A 208 -7.87 2.52 -2.51
CA LEU A 208 -6.89 1.44 -2.32
C LEU A 208 -6.71 0.61 -3.59
N ALA A 209 -5.47 0.22 -3.89
CA ALA A 209 -5.17 -0.62 -5.05
C ALA A 209 -5.42 -2.10 -4.76
N LEU A 210 -6.26 -2.76 -5.54
CA LEU A 210 -6.62 -4.17 -5.34
C LEU A 210 -5.52 -5.13 -5.82
N ASP A 211 -4.82 -4.76 -6.89
CA ASP A 211 -3.93 -5.67 -7.64
C ASP A 211 -2.44 -5.48 -7.37
N GLU A 212 -2.07 -4.54 -6.51
CA GLU A 212 -0.67 -4.32 -6.17
C GLU A 212 -0.13 -5.47 -5.31
N LYS A 213 1.02 -6.03 -5.70
CA LYS A 213 1.60 -7.25 -5.11
C LYS A 213 3.00 -7.03 -4.54
N ARG A 214 3.64 -5.87 -4.74
CA ARG A 214 4.94 -5.59 -4.13
C ARG A 214 4.76 -5.48 -2.63
N GLU A 215 5.45 -6.32 -1.88
CA GLU A 215 5.33 -6.39 -0.42
C GLU A 215 5.61 -5.04 0.26
N ALA A 216 6.63 -4.31 -0.23
CA ALA A 216 6.98 -2.97 0.25
C ALA A 216 5.88 -1.92 0.02
N PHE A 217 4.90 -2.21 -0.84
CA PHE A 217 3.74 -1.36 -1.13
C PHE A 217 2.48 -1.86 -0.42
N THR A 218 2.60 -2.66 0.63
CA THR A 218 1.43 -3.02 1.46
C THR A 218 0.79 -1.74 2.02
N PRO A 219 -0.52 -1.54 1.83
CA PRO A 219 -1.16 -0.26 2.15
C PRO A 219 -1.38 -0.12 3.66
N THR A 220 -1.17 1.08 4.18
CA THR A 220 -1.52 1.42 5.57
C THR A 220 -2.98 1.86 5.62
N LEU A 221 -3.90 1.01 6.09
CA LEU A 221 -5.29 1.42 6.30
C LEU A 221 -5.45 2.35 7.52
N TRP A 222 -6.57 3.09 7.60
CA TRP A 222 -7.01 3.69 8.86
C TRP A 222 -7.57 2.61 9.77
N ASN A 223 -7.17 2.64 11.04
CA ASN A 223 -7.67 1.71 12.06
C ASN A 223 -9.18 1.92 12.29
N PRO A 224 -10.05 0.92 12.03
CA PRO A 224 -11.49 1.02 12.26
C PRO A 224 -11.89 1.44 13.67
N ALA A 225 -11.11 1.03 14.69
CA ALA A 225 -11.36 1.42 16.07
C ALA A 225 -11.32 2.94 16.31
N SER A 226 -10.59 3.69 15.47
CA SER A 226 -10.47 5.16 15.58
C SER A 226 -11.69 5.93 15.09
N TYR A 227 -12.59 5.27 14.36
CA TYR A 227 -13.80 5.90 13.83
C TYR A 227 -15.07 5.07 14.04
N GLN A 228 -15.00 4.03 14.87
CA GLN A 228 -16.16 3.25 15.29
C GLN A 228 -17.20 4.16 15.98
N GLY A 229 -18.47 4.03 15.59
CA GLY A 229 -19.57 4.83 16.14
C GLY A 229 -19.69 6.26 15.58
N ARG A 230 -18.79 6.67 14.68
CA ARG A 230 -18.93 7.93 13.93
C ARG A 230 -19.96 7.76 12.80
N ASP A 231 -20.44 8.88 12.25
CA ASP A 231 -21.28 8.87 11.05
C ASP A 231 -20.57 8.05 9.94
N PRO A 232 -21.21 7.04 9.34
CA PRO A 232 -20.62 6.25 8.25
C PRO A 232 -20.15 7.09 7.06
N LYS A 233 -20.66 8.32 6.87
CA LYS A 233 -20.20 9.26 5.85
C LYS A 233 -18.83 9.88 6.15
N CYS A 234 -18.37 9.81 7.40
CA CYS A 234 -17.08 10.37 7.81
C CYS A 234 -15.92 9.66 7.14
N VAL A 235 -15.94 8.33 7.03
CA VAL A 235 -14.80 7.55 6.51
C VAL A 235 -15.27 6.63 5.39
N LYS A 236 -14.59 6.70 4.24
CA LYS A 236 -14.74 5.72 3.17
C LYS A 236 -13.36 5.21 2.77
N GLN A 237 -13.12 3.90 2.91
CA GLN A 237 -11.92 3.22 2.42
C GLN A 237 -12.36 2.22 1.37
N LEU A 238 -12.19 2.55 0.10
CA LEU A 238 -12.71 1.75 -1.01
C LEU A 238 -11.59 1.19 -1.86
N TRP A 239 -11.74 -0.07 -2.27
CA TRP A 239 -10.82 -0.78 -3.14
C TRP A 239 -11.19 -0.57 -4.61
N PHE A 240 -10.21 -0.12 -5.39
CA PHE A 240 -10.29 0.15 -6.82
C PHE A 240 -9.48 -0.88 -7.60
N PRO A 241 -9.89 -1.22 -8.84
CA PRO A 241 -9.12 -2.14 -9.66
C PRO A 241 -7.80 -1.49 -10.08
N GLY A 242 -6.74 -2.29 -10.20
CA GLY A 242 -5.42 -1.80 -10.59
C GLY A 242 -4.34 -1.94 -9.51
N VAL A 243 -3.09 -1.78 -9.94
CA VAL A 243 -1.92 -1.66 -9.07
C VAL A 243 -1.78 -0.23 -8.51
N HIS A 244 -0.71 0.06 -7.77
CA HIS A 244 -0.51 1.32 -7.04
C HIS A 244 -0.80 2.59 -7.87
N SER A 245 -0.17 2.71 -9.05
CA SER A 245 -0.33 3.87 -9.94
C SER A 245 -1.57 3.80 -10.85
N ASP A 246 -2.22 2.63 -10.96
CA ASP A 246 -3.56 2.52 -11.55
C ASP A 246 -4.64 3.13 -10.65
N VAL A 247 -4.33 3.41 -9.38
CA VAL A 247 -5.23 4.11 -8.46
C VAL A 247 -4.74 5.53 -8.19
N GLY A 248 -3.43 5.72 -8.03
CA GLY A 248 -2.83 7.02 -7.76
C GLY A 248 -2.53 7.90 -8.97
N GLY A 249 -2.60 7.37 -10.19
CA GLY A 249 -2.07 8.00 -11.39
C GLY A 249 -0.55 7.82 -11.51
N GLY A 250 0.01 8.16 -12.67
CA GLY A 250 1.43 7.94 -12.97
C GLY A 250 1.73 7.10 -14.20
N TYR A 251 0.71 6.55 -14.87
CA TYR A 251 0.83 5.81 -16.14
C TYR A 251 0.21 6.58 -17.32
N PRO A 252 0.63 6.31 -18.57
CA PRO A 252 0.01 6.86 -19.77
C PRO A 252 -1.45 6.42 -19.93
N GLU A 253 -1.76 5.15 -19.65
CA GLU A 253 -3.11 4.60 -19.70
C GLU A 253 -3.88 4.93 -18.42
N THR A 254 -4.68 6.00 -18.45
CA THR A 254 -5.32 6.54 -17.24
C THR A 254 -6.66 5.91 -16.88
N GLY A 255 -7.22 4.99 -17.67
CA GLY A 255 -8.61 4.54 -17.51
C GLY A 255 -8.97 4.04 -16.10
N LEU A 256 -8.07 3.28 -15.44
CA LEU A 256 -8.28 2.84 -14.06
C LEU A 256 -8.11 3.99 -13.05
N SER A 257 -7.05 4.80 -13.21
CA SER A 257 -6.72 5.89 -12.27
C SER A 257 -7.67 7.06 -12.35
N ASP A 258 -8.27 7.30 -13.51
CA ASP A 258 -9.35 8.25 -13.72
C ASP A 258 -10.62 7.83 -12.96
N GLY A 259 -10.87 6.53 -12.78
CA GLY A 259 -11.96 6.05 -11.93
C GLY A 259 -11.78 6.41 -10.45
N ALA A 260 -10.56 6.28 -9.93
CA ALA A 260 -10.23 6.70 -8.57
C ALA A 260 -10.18 8.23 -8.42
N LEU A 261 -9.73 8.95 -9.44
CA LEU A 261 -9.71 10.41 -9.48
C LEU A 261 -11.12 10.98 -9.47
N GLN A 262 -12.00 10.50 -10.37
CA GLN A 262 -13.39 10.96 -10.47
C GLN A 262 -14.10 10.81 -9.12
N TRP A 263 -13.99 9.64 -8.49
CA TRP A 263 -14.57 9.40 -7.17
C TRP A 263 -14.06 10.40 -6.12
N MET A 264 -12.74 10.62 -6.05
CA MET A 264 -12.17 11.56 -5.08
C MET A 264 -12.64 13.00 -5.33
N MET A 265 -12.70 13.42 -6.59
CA MET A 265 -13.20 14.75 -6.98
C MET A 265 -14.67 14.93 -6.61
N ASP A 266 -15.51 13.93 -6.86
CA ASP A 266 -16.93 13.97 -6.52
C ASP A 266 -17.13 14.09 -5.00
N GLU A 267 -16.38 13.31 -4.20
CA GLU A 267 -16.45 13.38 -2.74
C GLU A 267 -15.94 14.74 -2.21
N ALA A 268 -14.87 15.29 -2.78
CA ALA A 268 -14.32 16.58 -2.39
C ALA A 268 -15.25 17.74 -2.80
N ALA A 269 -15.88 17.66 -3.98
CA ALA A 269 -16.85 18.63 -4.46
C ALA A 269 -18.11 18.64 -3.58
N GLN A 270 -18.62 17.46 -3.19
CA GLN A 270 -19.71 17.33 -2.23
C GLN A 270 -19.36 17.92 -0.86
N ALA A 271 -18.08 17.84 -0.46
CA ALA A 271 -17.56 18.50 0.74
C ALA A 271 -17.32 20.02 0.56
N GLY A 272 -17.54 20.57 -0.65
CA GLY A 272 -17.49 22.00 -0.94
C GLY A 272 -16.14 22.51 -1.45
N LEU A 273 -15.29 21.64 -2.02
CA LEU A 273 -14.15 22.05 -2.86
C LEU A 273 -14.66 22.46 -4.25
N LYS A 274 -14.16 23.57 -4.80
CA LYS A 274 -14.51 24.02 -6.15
C LYS A 274 -13.43 23.62 -7.14
N PHE A 275 -13.85 23.16 -8.31
CA PHE A 275 -12.97 22.83 -9.43
C PHE A 275 -13.25 23.74 -10.63
N LEU A 276 -12.23 23.94 -11.47
CA LEU A 276 -12.34 24.71 -12.70
C LEU A 276 -13.39 24.11 -13.64
N PRO A 277 -14.18 24.94 -14.37
CA PRO A 277 -15.12 24.43 -15.35
C PRO A 277 -14.45 23.55 -16.41
N GLY A 278 -15.09 22.44 -16.78
CA GLY A 278 -14.65 21.57 -17.87
C GLY A 278 -13.60 20.51 -17.51
N VAL A 279 -13.00 20.54 -16.30
CA VAL A 279 -12.02 19.51 -15.89
C VAL A 279 -12.62 18.12 -15.82
N ALA A 280 -13.87 17.99 -15.38
CA ALA A 280 -14.56 16.71 -15.30
C ALA A 280 -14.73 16.03 -16.68
N ALA A 281 -14.80 16.81 -17.77
CA ALA A 281 -14.90 16.27 -19.12
C ALA A 281 -13.59 15.67 -19.65
N GLN A 282 -12.47 15.90 -18.96
CA GLN A 282 -11.15 15.37 -19.32
C GLN A 282 -10.86 14.02 -18.64
N ILE A 283 -11.71 13.58 -17.71
CA ILE A 283 -11.55 12.34 -16.96
C ILE A 283 -12.32 11.25 -17.69
N ASN A 284 -11.66 10.13 -18.00
CA ASN A 284 -12.28 9.04 -18.76
C ASN A 284 -12.16 7.68 -18.02
N PRO A 285 -12.95 7.45 -16.96
CA PRO A 285 -12.92 6.21 -16.20
C PRO A 285 -13.28 5.00 -17.07
N ASN A 286 -12.44 3.97 -17.04
CA ASN A 286 -12.68 2.72 -17.74
C ASN A 286 -12.28 1.54 -16.84
N HIS A 287 -13.27 0.82 -16.28
CA HIS A 287 -13.00 -0.35 -15.42
C HIS A 287 -12.41 -1.54 -16.18
N HIS A 288 -12.49 -1.55 -17.52
CA HIS A 288 -11.77 -2.49 -18.40
C HIS A 288 -10.43 -1.96 -18.90
N GLY A 289 -9.95 -0.82 -18.36
CA GLY A 289 -8.65 -0.26 -18.69
C GLY A 289 -7.50 -1.24 -18.46
N THR A 290 -6.34 -0.89 -19.02
CA THR A 290 -5.09 -1.63 -18.87
C THR A 290 -4.79 -1.84 -17.39
N LEU A 291 -4.55 -3.11 -17.03
CA LEU A 291 -4.06 -3.48 -15.71
C LEU A 291 -2.55 -3.63 -15.83
N HIS A 292 -1.80 -2.74 -15.19
CA HIS A 292 -0.35 -2.75 -15.28
C HIS A 292 0.25 -3.80 -14.35
N ASP A 293 1.44 -4.29 -14.70
CA ASP A 293 2.29 -5.04 -13.78
C ASP A 293 3.30 -4.08 -13.16
N SER A 294 3.20 -3.86 -11.85
CA SER A 294 4.11 -3.00 -11.11
C SER A 294 5.39 -3.71 -10.65
N ALA A 295 5.46 -5.04 -10.75
CA ALA A 295 6.63 -5.84 -10.40
C ALA A 295 7.63 -5.95 -11.56
N THR A 296 7.99 -4.82 -12.16
CA THR A 296 8.92 -4.72 -13.29
C THR A 296 10.31 -4.27 -12.85
N GLY A 297 11.29 -4.32 -13.75
CA GLY A 297 12.66 -3.87 -13.46
C GLY A 297 13.29 -4.57 -12.25
N ALA A 298 13.77 -3.79 -11.28
CA ALA A 298 14.35 -4.31 -10.04
C ALA A 298 13.32 -5.02 -9.14
N PHE A 299 12.05 -4.57 -9.15
CA PHE A 299 10.99 -5.20 -8.36
C PHE A 299 10.67 -6.62 -8.80
N LYS A 300 10.97 -6.99 -10.06
CA LYS A 300 10.82 -8.37 -10.54
C LYS A 300 11.66 -9.37 -9.73
N MET A 301 12.77 -8.90 -9.16
CA MET A 301 13.68 -9.72 -8.36
C MET A 301 13.30 -9.77 -6.88
N MET A 302 12.32 -9.00 -6.44
CA MET A 302 11.87 -8.93 -5.05
C MET A 302 10.65 -9.82 -4.82
N PRO A 303 10.48 -10.35 -3.59
CA PRO A 303 9.26 -11.01 -3.17
C PRO A 303 8.01 -10.18 -3.44
N THR A 304 6.95 -10.85 -3.88
CA THR A 304 5.60 -10.28 -3.96
C THR A 304 4.72 -10.96 -2.93
N LEU A 305 3.73 -10.23 -2.42
CA LEU A 305 2.81 -10.66 -1.40
C LEU A 305 1.37 -10.28 -1.80
N PRO A 306 0.44 -11.25 -1.89
CA PRO A 306 -0.96 -10.95 -2.14
C PRO A 306 -1.58 -10.06 -1.06
N ARG A 307 -2.32 -9.03 -1.47
CA ARG A 307 -3.02 -8.13 -0.53
C ARG A 307 -4.23 -8.81 0.10
N ASN A 308 -4.46 -8.47 1.37
CA ASN A 308 -5.71 -8.75 2.07
C ASN A 308 -6.81 -7.82 1.57
N VAL A 309 -7.54 -8.29 0.56
CA VAL A 309 -8.66 -7.58 -0.05
C VAL A 309 -10.00 -8.13 0.47
N PRO A 310 -11.03 -7.28 0.61
CA PRO A 310 -12.37 -7.74 0.96
C PRO A 310 -12.94 -8.70 -0.09
N LEU A 311 -13.93 -9.48 0.31
CA LEU A 311 -14.66 -10.37 -0.59
C LEU A 311 -15.33 -9.57 -1.73
N LEU A 312 -14.87 -9.80 -2.97
CA LEU A 312 -15.19 -8.96 -4.13
C LEU A 312 -16.68 -8.89 -4.46
N ASP A 313 -17.39 -10.01 -4.27
CA ASP A 313 -18.77 -10.19 -4.69
C ASP A 313 -19.77 -9.35 -3.89
N ILE A 314 -19.49 -9.14 -2.60
CA ILE A 314 -20.50 -8.65 -1.64
C ILE A 314 -20.01 -7.55 -0.71
N SER A 315 -18.71 -7.26 -0.64
CA SER A 315 -18.22 -6.24 0.27
C SER A 315 -18.57 -4.83 -0.20
N ALA A 316 -19.09 -4.02 0.73
CA ALA A 316 -19.35 -2.60 0.53
C ALA A 316 -18.07 -1.75 0.43
N ASP A 317 -16.92 -2.33 0.81
CA ASP A 317 -15.62 -1.68 0.71
C ASP A 317 -15.03 -1.79 -0.71
N ILE A 318 -15.70 -2.48 -1.64
CA ILE A 318 -15.27 -2.56 -3.05
C ILE A 318 -15.96 -1.47 -3.84
N HIS A 319 -15.17 -0.65 -4.55
CA HIS A 319 -15.74 0.39 -5.41
C HIS A 319 -16.50 -0.24 -6.60
N PRO A 320 -17.61 0.36 -7.09
CA PRO A 320 -18.37 -0.17 -8.22
C PRO A 320 -17.56 -0.46 -9.49
N SER A 321 -16.46 0.27 -9.73
CA SER A 321 -15.56 -0.04 -10.86
C SER A 321 -14.85 -1.39 -10.71
N ALA A 322 -14.42 -1.76 -9.49
CA ALA A 322 -13.83 -3.08 -9.23
C ALA A 322 -14.90 -4.18 -9.31
N GLN A 323 -16.11 -3.95 -8.79
CA GLN A 323 -17.24 -4.88 -8.91
C GLN A 323 -17.61 -5.15 -10.37
N ARG A 324 -17.69 -4.10 -11.20
CA ARG A 324 -17.95 -4.27 -12.65
C ARG A 324 -16.82 -5.02 -13.34
N ARG A 325 -15.56 -4.65 -13.09
CA ARG A 325 -14.40 -5.39 -13.66
C ARG A 325 -14.41 -6.87 -13.27
N HIS A 326 -14.83 -7.20 -12.04
CA HIS A 326 -14.93 -8.57 -11.56
C HIS A 326 -16.07 -9.37 -12.20
N SER A 327 -17.24 -8.75 -12.39
CA SER A 327 -18.44 -9.42 -12.91
C SER A 327 -18.54 -9.43 -14.44
N GLU A 328 -17.90 -8.47 -15.12
CA GLU A 328 -17.90 -8.36 -16.58
C GLU A 328 -16.66 -9.04 -17.18
N ILE A 329 -16.86 -9.83 -18.24
CA ILE A 329 -15.74 -10.44 -18.96
C ILE A 329 -15.04 -9.40 -19.82
N ASN A 330 -13.73 -9.26 -19.64
CA ASN A 330 -12.89 -8.51 -20.55
C ASN A 330 -12.43 -9.43 -21.69
N LEU A 331 -12.76 -9.11 -22.94
CA LEU A 331 -12.40 -9.96 -24.08
C LEU A 331 -10.88 -10.14 -24.28
N ALA A 332 -10.08 -9.17 -23.86
CA ALA A 332 -8.63 -9.22 -23.98
C ALA A 332 -7.95 -9.89 -22.77
N GLN A 333 -8.57 -9.85 -21.59
CA GLN A 333 -7.95 -10.28 -20.32
C GLN A 333 -8.68 -11.44 -19.63
N GLY A 334 -9.83 -11.85 -20.15
CA GLY A 334 -10.67 -12.89 -19.56
C GLY A 334 -11.39 -12.44 -18.29
N GLN A 335 -11.63 -13.39 -17.38
CA GLN A 335 -12.26 -13.15 -16.09
C GLN A 335 -11.27 -12.53 -15.10
N TYR A 336 -11.65 -11.41 -14.48
CA TYR A 336 -10.84 -10.74 -13.48
C TYR A 336 -11.09 -11.33 -12.09
N ARG A 337 -10.05 -11.95 -11.52
CA ARG A 337 -10.00 -12.46 -10.13
C ARG A 337 -11.24 -13.25 -9.72
N PRO A 338 -11.46 -14.45 -10.28
CA PRO A 338 -12.66 -15.24 -9.98
C PRO A 338 -12.81 -15.50 -8.48
N THR A 339 -14.02 -15.34 -7.95
CA THR A 339 -14.34 -15.63 -6.54
C THR A 339 -15.08 -16.96 -6.44
N ARG A 340 -14.64 -17.82 -5.51
CA ARG A 340 -15.25 -19.11 -5.16
C ARG A 340 -15.60 -19.07 -3.68
N ARG A 341 -16.83 -19.43 -3.33
CA ARG A 341 -17.33 -19.47 -1.95
C ARG A 341 -17.94 -20.83 -1.67
N LEU A 342 -17.49 -21.50 -0.62
CA LEU A 342 -18.10 -22.73 -0.11
C LEU A 342 -19.05 -22.30 1.01
N LEU A 343 -20.34 -22.26 0.73
CA LEU A 343 -21.34 -21.63 1.61
C LEU A 343 -22.00 -22.62 2.56
N LYS A 344 -22.02 -23.91 2.20
CA LYS A 344 -22.66 -24.97 2.96
C LYS A 344 -21.66 -26.05 3.32
N VAL A 345 -21.91 -26.73 4.44
CA VAL A 345 -21.19 -27.96 4.78
C VAL A 345 -21.37 -28.97 3.66
N GLY A 346 -20.25 -29.55 3.21
CA GLY A 346 -20.18 -30.45 2.06
C GLY A 346 -19.93 -29.77 0.72
N ASP A 347 -20.02 -28.44 0.62
CA ASP A 347 -19.58 -27.72 -0.59
C ASP A 347 -18.08 -27.97 -0.79
N MET A 348 -17.69 -28.26 -2.03
CA MET A 348 -16.30 -28.53 -2.38
C MET A 348 -15.90 -27.90 -3.72
N THR A 349 -14.60 -27.66 -3.89
CA THR A 349 -13.99 -27.29 -5.17
C THR A 349 -12.67 -28.03 -5.37
N GLU A 350 -12.32 -28.30 -6.62
CA GLU A 350 -11.01 -28.80 -7.03
C GLU A 350 -10.30 -27.76 -7.87
N ILE A 351 -9.01 -27.57 -7.62
CA ILE A 351 -8.19 -26.53 -8.23
C ILE A 351 -6.81 -27.10 -8.51
N ASP A 352 -6.32 -26.95 -9.73
CA ASP A 352 -4.95 -27.32 -10.06
C ASP A 352 -4.00 -26.21 -9.61
N ILE A 353 -2.98 -26.57 -8.82
CA ILE A 353 -1.94 -25.67 -8.31
C ILE A 353 -0.67 -25.94 -9.11
N TYR A 354 -0.28 -24.97 -9.94
CA TYR A 354 0.86 -25.10 -10.84
C TYR A 354 2.16 -24.73 -10.12
N ALA A 355 3.17 -25.59 -10.23
CA ALA A 355 4.45 -25.42 -9.54
C ALA A 355 5.27 -24.22 -10.07
N ALA A 356 5.02 -23.82 -11.33
CA ALA A 356 5.69 -22.67 -11.96
C ALA A 356 5.11 -21.31 -11.52
N GLN A 357 4.01 -21.30 -10.78
CA GLN A 357 3.37 -20.06 -10.33
C GLN A 357 3.81 -19.74 -8.90
N PRO A 358 4.46 -18.59 -8.66
CA PRO A 358 4.80 -18.16 -7.30
C PRO A 358 3.54 -17.91 -6.46
N TRP A 359 2.42 -17.60 -7.11
CA TRP A 359 1.13 -17.46 -6.45
C TRP A 359 0.04 -18.03 -7.35
N ASN A 360 -0.54 -19.18 -6.99
CA ASN A 360 -1.78 -19.62 -7.61
C ASN A 360 -2.94 -18.92 -6.92
N GLU A 361 -3.57 -17.99 -7.62
CA GLU A 361 -4.80 -17.34 -7.17
C GLU A 361 -5.97 -18.32 -7.30
N THR A 362 -6.31 -18.99 -6.20
CA THR A 362 -7.35 -20.04 -6.21
C THR A 362 -8.76 -19.46 -6.35
N GLY A 363 -8.93 -18.17 -6.08
CA GLY A 363 -10.23 -17.52 -5.99
C GLY A 363 -11.07 -17.93 -4.78
N LEU A 364 -10.62 -18.90 -3.99
CA LEU A 364 -11.37 -19.42 -2.85
C LEU A 364 -11.27 -18.48 -1.66
N TYR A 365 -12.41 -18.02 -1.15
CA TYR A 365 -12.47 -17.20 0.06
C TYR A 365 -12.77 -18.08 1.29
N LEU A 366 -11.86 -18.10 2.26
CA LEU A 366 -12.02 -18.85 3.51
C LEU A 366 -12.54 -17.93 4.61
N GLU A 367 -13.61 -18.35 5.28
CA GLU A 367 -14.21 -17.66 6.43
C GLU A 367 -13.49 -18.10 7.70
N LYS A 368 -13.11 -17.14 8.55
CA LYS A 368 -12.38 -17.39 9.80
C LYS A 368 -13.05 -18.44 10.70
N ASP A 369 -14.37 -18.35 10.81
CA ASP A 369 -15.17 -19.14 11.77
C ASP A 369 -15.71 -20.44 11.17
N ALA A 370 -15.30 -20.79 9.94
CA ALA A 370 -15.66 -22.04 9.27
C ALA A 370 -14.57 -23.10 9.42
N GLU A 371 -14.91 -24.36 9.15
CA GLU A 371 -13.93 -25.46 9.10
C GLU A 371 -13.79 -25.98 7.67
N TYR A 372 -12.55 -26.27 7.27
CA TYR A 372 -12.23 -26.76 5.94
C TYR A 372 -11.30 -27.97 6.00
N GLN A 373 -11.60 -28.97 5.18
CA GLN A 373 -10.69 -30.06 4.86
C GLN A 373 -10.05 -29.80 3.51
N LEU A 374 -8.71 -29.75 3.50
CA LEU A 374 -7.91 -29.62 2.30
C LEU A 374 -7.21 -30.96 2.04
N GLU A 375 -7.26 -31.44 0.82
CA GLU A 375 -6.64 -32.69 0.38
C GLU A 375 -5.95 -32.44 -0.95
N ALA A 376 -4.73 -32.92 -1.12
CA ALA A 376 -3.99 -32.75 -2.36
C ALA A 376 -3.35 -34.04 -2.85
N GLY A 377 -3.34 -34.20 -4.17
CA GLY A 377 -2.73 -35.34 -4.84
C GLY A 377 -2.13 -34.96 -6.20
N GLY A 378 -1.42 -35.91 -6.81
CA GLY A 378 -0.66 -35.69 -8.03
C GLY A 378 0.82 -35.42 -7.75
N GLU A 379 1.54 -35.07 -8.81
CA GLU A 379 2.98 -34.81 -8.76
C GLU A 379 3.33 -33.58 -9.59
N TRP A 380 4.34 -32.86 -9.14
CA TRP A 380 4.96 -31.74 -9.85
C TRP A 380 6.48 -31.86 -9.78
N GLN A 381 7.20 -31.01 -10.50
CA GLN A 381 8.65 -31.12 -10.63
C GLN A 381 9.36 -29.84 -10.24
N ASP A 382 10.37 -29.97 -9.39
CA ASP A 382 11.44 -29.00 -9.19
C ASP A 382 12.56 -29.37 -10.16
N SER A 383 12.72 -28.59 -11.23
CA SER A 383 13.63 -28.92 -12.33
C SER A 383 13.36 -30.32 -12.93
N SER A 384 14.13 -31.34 -12.52
CA SER A 384 13.98 -32.73 -12.97
C SER A 384 13.51 -33.69 -11.87
N ILE A 385 13.30 -33.20 -10.65
CA ILE A 385 12.96 -33.98 -9.47
C ILE A 385 11.44 -34.00 -9.32
N SER A 386 10.83 -35.18 -9.40
CA SER A 386 9.39 -35.34 -9.10
C SER A 386 9.15 -35.25 -7.60
N CYS A 387 8.12 -34.50 -7.22
CA CYS A 387 7.68 -34.32 -5.84
C CYS A 387 6.17 -34.43 -5.76
N GLY A 388 5.67 -35.03 -4.68
CA GLY A 388 4.27 -34.95 -4.29
C GLY A 388 3.97 -33.69 -3.45
N PRO A 389 2.72 -33.52 -3.00
CA PRO A 389 2.32 -32.37 -2.19
C PRO A 389 3.07 -32.21 -0.86
N ASN A 390 3.62 -33.28 -0.29
CA ASN A 390 4.45 -33.22 0.93
C ASN A 390 5.87 -32.68 0.70
N GLY A 391 6.27 -32.44 -0.55
CA GLY A 391 7.62 -32.00 -0.89
C GLY A 391 8.64 -33.15 -0.87
N SER A 392 9.93 -32.80 -0.88
CA SER A 392 11.04 -33.75 -1.03
C SER A 392 11.66 -34.24 0.29
N ASP A 393 11.27 -33.66 1.43
CA ASP A 393 11.98 -33.83 2.70
C ASP A 393 11.75 -35.20 3.36
N GLY A 394 10.80 -36.00 2.86
CA GLY A 394 10.57 -37.39 3.29
C GLY A 394 11.47 -38.43 2.63
N ASP A 395 12.09 -38.10 1.49
CA ASP A 395 12.83 -39.07 0.66
C ASP A 395 14.35 -39.00 0.84
N GLY A 396 14.84 -38.10 1.70
CA GLY A 396 16.27 -37.92 2.00
C GLY A 396 17.10 -37.34 0.84
N LYS A 397 16.48 -36.84 -0.23
CA LYS A 397 17.14 -36.30 -1.43
C LYS A 397 17.16 -34.77 -1.47
N PHE A 398 17.43 -34.11 -0.35
CA PHE A 398 17.68 -32.67 -0.37
C PHE A 398 19.03 -32.41 -1.07
N GLN A 399 19.00 -32.19 -2.39
CA GLN A 399 20.18 -31.90 -3.20
C GLN A 399 20.52 -30.40 -3.10
N LEU A 400 21.04 -30.00 -1.93
CA LEU A 400 21.69 -28.71 -1.72
C LEU A 400 22.64 -28.32 -2.86
N GLY A 401 23.25 -29.30 -3.54
CA GLY A 401 24.18 -29.09 -4.64
C GLY A 401 23.59 -28.43 -5.90
N GLU A 402 22.39 -28.83 -6.34
CA GLU A 402 21.77 -28.26 -7.55
C GLU A 402 21.20 -26.87 -7.27
N VAL A 403 20.55 -26.68 -6.11
CA VAL A 403 20.10 -25.36 -5.65
C VAL A 403 21.30 -24.44 -5.41
N ALA A 404 22.41 -24.92 -4.85
CA ALA A 404 23.61 -24.12 -4.66
C ALA A 404 24.33 -23.77 -5.99
N GLN A 405 24.32 -24.66 -6.98
CA GLN A 405 24.86 -24.37 -8.32
C GLN A 405 23.97 -23.39 -9.09
N MET A 406 22.66 -23.59 -9.07
CA MET A 406 21.69 -22.67 -9.67
C MET A 406 21.72 -21.31 -8.96
N ALA A 407 21.72 -21.30 -7.63
CA ALA A 407 21.96 -20.12 -6.81
C ALA A 407 23.28 -19.47 -7.19
N GLY A 408 24.41 -20.18 -7.29
CA GLY A 408 25.69 -19.59 -7.72
C GLY A 408 25.64 -18.85 -9.07
N SER A 409 24.99 -19.44 -10.07
CA SER A 409 24.84 -18.83 -11.40
C SER A 409 23.86 -17.65 -11.43
N VAL A 410 22.79 -17.74 -10.63
CA VAL A 410 21.75 -16.72 -10.51
C VAL A 410 22.22 -15.58 -9.60
N ILE A 411 22.96 -15.87 -8.52
CA ILE A 411 23.74 -14.95 -7.69
C ILE A 411 24.64 -14.13 -8.59
N GLY A 412 25.46 -14.75 -9.44
CA GLY A 412 26.38 -13.99 -10.30
C GLY A 412 25.66 -13.01 -11.24
N LYS A 413 24.47 -13.37 -11.75
CA LYS A 413 23.64 -12.47 -12.59
C LYS A 413 22.89 -11.42 -11.77
N LEU A 414 22.28 -11.81 -10.66
CA LEU A 414 21.59 -10.95 -9.69
C LEU A 414 22.55 -9.94 -9.12
N GLU A 415 23.68 -10.36 -8.59
CA GLU A 415 24.71 -9.52 -8.03
C GLU A 415 25.22 -8.53 -9.08
N LYS A 416 25.29 -8.91 -10.37
CA LYS A 416 25.67 -8.01 -11.46
C LYS A 416 24.58 -7.01 -11.85
N MET A 417 23.33 -7.44 -11.98
CA MET A 417 22.19 -6.55 -12.27
C MET A 417 21.87 -5.64 -11.09
N PHE A 418 21.88 -6.21 -9.90
CA PHE A 418 21.77 -5.52 -8.62
C PHE A 418 22.94 -4.53 -8.56
N LYS A 419 24.22 -4.91 -8.50
CA LYS A 419 25.35 -3.93 -8.47
C LYS A 419 25.26 -2.83 -9.55
N SER A 420 24.78 -3.15 -10.74
CA SER A 420 24.60 -2.17 -11.83
C SER A 420 23.46 -1.18 -11.58
N ALA A 421 22.36 -1.61 -10.97
CA ALA A 421 21.30 -0.73 -10.51
C ALA A 421 21.64 -0.09 -9.16
N THR A 422 22.50 -0.74 -8.35
CA THR A 422 22.52 -0.64 -6.90
C THR A 422 23.78 -0.12 -6.24
N GLY A 423 24.96 -0.23 -6.85
CA GLY A 423 26.21 0.17 -6.20
C GLY A 423 26.51 -0.52 -4.85
N ASN A 424 25.70 -1.50 -4.41
CA ASN A 424 25.74 -2.04 -3.06
C ASN A 424 26.41 -3.42 -3.04
N GLN A 425 27.46 -3.57 -2.22
CA GLN A 425 28.26 -4.79 -2.12
C GLN A 425 27.79 -5.78 -1.02
N ARG A 426 26.66 -5.53 -0.34
CA ARG A 426 26.22 -6.34 0.82
C ARG A 426 24.71 -6.61 0.87
N ALA A 427 24.13 -7.12 -0.21
CA ALA A 427 22.79 -7.71 -0.14
C ALA A 427 22.91 -9.21 0.14
N ASP A 428 22.55 -9.63 1.35
CA ASP A 428 22.34 -11.04 1.68
C ASP A 428 21.06 -11.50 0.97
N PHE A 429 21.22 -11.99 -0.26
CA PHE A 429 20.15 -12.71 -0.95
C PHE A 429 20.00 -14.06 -0.25
N LYS A 430 18.94 -14.22 0.54
CA LYS A 430 18.60 -15.49 1.17
C LYS A 430 18.09 -16.45 0.08
N PHE A 431 18.94 -17.35 -0.40
CA PHE A 431 18.62 -18.43 -1.34
C PHE A 431 17.92 -19.61 -0.64
N THR A 432 17.13 -19.33 0.38
CA THR A 432 16.40 -20.32 1.18
C THR A 432 14.96 -20.46 0.69
N LYS A 433 14.28 -21.52 1.14
CA LYS A 433 12.84 -21.73 0.94
C LYS A 433 12.08 -20.45 1.28
N ARG A 434 10.99 -20.17 0.55
CA ARG A 434 10.09 -19.06 0.90
C ARG A 434 9.57 -19.17 2.33
N GLU A 435 9.13 -20.37 2.71
CA GLU A 435 8.75 -20.71 4.07
C GLU A 435 9.81 -21.63 4.66
N GLU A 436 10.74 -21.06 5.44
CA GLU A 436 11.93 -21.77 5.96
C GLU A 436 11.58 -22.97 6.85
N GLU A 437 10.50 -22.85 7.62
CA GLU A 437 10.00 -23.85 8.58
C GLU A 437 9.19 -24.99 7.93
N MET A 438 8.86 -24.87 6.65
CA MET A 438 8.05 -25.86 5.91
C MET A 438 8.89 -26.65 4.92
N SER A 439 8.41 -27.82 4.49
CA SER A 439 9.20 -28.72 3.66
C SER A 439 9.52 -28.12 2.29
N TRP A 440 10.71 -28.43 1.74
CA TRP A 440 11.10 -27.99 0.39
C TRP A 440 10.10 -28.51 -0.64
N PHE A 441 9.65 -27.62 -1.52
CA PHE A 441 8.74 -27.93 -2.62
C PHE A 441 7.39 -28.56 -2.20
N ALA A 442 7.04 -28.48 -0.91
CA ALA A 442 5.73 -28.89 -0.43
C ALA A 442 4.65 -27.91 -0.91
N LEU A 443 3.41 -28.39 -0.99
CA LEU A 443 2.24 -27.55 -1.25
C LEU A 443 1.93 -26.72 -0.01
N ILE A 444 2.04 -25.40 -0.16
CA ILE A 444 1.77 -24.41 0.88
C ILE A 444 0.47 -23.68 0.57
N GLY A 445 -0.33 -23.44 1.60
CA GLY A 445 -1.47 -22.53 1.57
C GLY A 445 -1.14 -21.23 2.32
N MET A 446 -1.59 -20.11 1.77
CA MET A 446 -1.55 -18.80 2.42
C MET A 446 -2.92 -18.14 2.30
N VAL A 447 -3.52 -17.75 3.43
CA VAL A 447 -4.75 -16.95 3.43
C VAL A 447 -4.38 -15.47 3.49
N ALA A 448 -4.85 -14.71 2.50
CA ALA A 448 -4.62 -13.28 2.39
C ALA A 448 -5.43 -12.48 3.44
N ASN A 449 -5.06 -12.58 4.72
CA ASN A 449 -5.75 -11.97 5.86
C ASN A 449 -4.86 -11.11 6.78
N GLY A 450 -3.60 -10.90 6.40
CA GLY A 450 -2.62 -10.03 7.07
C GLY A 450 -2.41 -8.69 6.35
N GLY A 451 -1.18 -8.17 6.37
CA GLY A 451 -0.72 -6.99 5.64
C GLY A 451 -0.97 -5.66 6.36
N ASN A 452 -2.06 -5.54 7.13
CA ASN A 452 -2.30 -4.33 7.91
C ASN A 452 -1.35 -4.19 9.10
N LEU A 453 -1.15 -2.95 9.54
CA LEU A 453 -0.40 -2.65 10.75
C LEU A 453 -1.24 -2.87 12.00
N ASP A 454 -0.68 -3.61 12.95
CA ASP A 454 -1.10 -3.66 14.34
C ASP A 454 0.08 -3.29 15.24
N ASP A 455 -0.09 -2.32 16.13
CA ASP A 455 0.97 -1.75 16.97
C ASP A 455 2.31 -1.50 16.22
N LYS A 456 2.20 -0.93 15.00
CA LYS A 456 3.32 -0.59 14.10
C LYS A 456 4.07 -1.79 13.53
N LYS A 457 3.53 -3.00 13.65
CA LYS A 457 4.05 -4.21 12.99
C LYS A 457 3.06 -4.67 11.95
N VAL A 458 3.58 -5.09 10.79
CA VAL A 458 2.73 -5.74 9.79
C VAL A 458 2.30 -7.10 10.33
N VAL A 459 0.99 -7.33 10.36
CA VAL A 459 0.43 -8.63 10.74
C VAL A 459 0.70 -9.61 9.59
N PRO A 460 1.42 -10.71 9.81
CA PRO A 460 1.67 -11.68 8.76
C PRO A 460 0.37 -12.39 8.37
N HIS A 461 0.32 -12.84 7.11
CA HIS A 461 -0.72 -13.75 6.63
C HIS A 461 -0.67 -15.08 7.36
N ASP A 462 -1.80 -15.79 7.41
CA ASP A 462 -1.78 -17.18 7.84
C ASP A 462 -1.25 -18.08 6.73
N THR A 463 -0.07 -18.63 6.97
CA THR A 463 0.61 -19.58 6.07
C THR A 463 0.71 -20.95 6.75
N PHE A 464 0.46 -22.02 6.00
CA PHE A 464 0.50 -23.39 6.51
C PHE A 464 0.88 -24.37 5.38
N GLN A 465 1.57 -25.45 5.75
CA GLN A 465 1.82 -26.56 4.82
C GLN A 465 0.54 -27.36 4.66
N ILE A 466 0.02 -27.42 3.43
CA ILE A 466 -1.13 -28.28 3.11
C ILE A 466 -0.65 -29.73 3.01
N GLY A 467 0.49 -29.98 2.37
CA GLY A 467 0.95 -31.34 2.14
C GLY A 467 -0.07 -32.16 1.35
N THR A 468 -0.21 -33.44 1.66
CA THR A 468 -1.29 -34.30 1.15
C THR A 468 -2.66 -33.98 1.76
N GLY A 469 -2.70 -33.26 2.88
CA GLY A 469 -3.94 -32.77 3.45
C GLY A 469 -3.79 -32.14 4.84
N ILE A 470 -4.70 -31.22 5.14
CA ILE A 470 -4.75 -30.48 6.40
C ILE A 470 -6.21 -30.11 6.74
N THR A 471 -6.53 -30.01 8.03
CA THR A 471 -7.79 -29.42 8.51
C THR A 471 -7.54 -28.00 9.01
N ILE A 472 -8.32 -27.04 8.54
CA ILE A 472 -8.29 -25.64 8.98
C ILE A 472 -9.54 -25.34 9.81
N GLY A 473 -9.35 -24.72 10.97
CA GLY A 473 -10.42 -24.37 11.91
C GLY A 473 -10.87 -25.53 12.80
N GLY A 474 -11.74 -25.21 13.76
CA GLY A 474 -12.30 -26.19 14.70
C GLY A 474 -11.37 -26.58 15.84
N ASP A 475 -11.92 -27.26 16.84
CA ASP A 475 -11.21 -27.62 18.08
C ASP A 475 -10.01 -28.56 17.84
N ASN A 476 -10.02 -29.29 16.71
CA ASN A 476 -8.98 -30.25 16.32
C ASN A 476 -8.27 -29.86 15.01
N GLY A 477 -8.45 -28.64 14.51
CA GLY A 477 -7.80 -28.16 13.30
C GLY A 477 -6.28 -28.10 13.44
N SER A 478 -5.55 -28.49 12.40
CA SER A 478 -4.08 -28.38 12.37
C SER A 478 -3.61 -26.94 12.11
N ALA A 479 -4.49 -26.06 11.62
CA ALA A 479 -4.27 -24.63 11.47
C ALA A 479 -5.53 -23.85 11.87
N THR A 480 -5.36 -22.63 12.38
CA THR A 480 -6.47 -21.71 12.72
C THR A 480 -6.26 -20.40 12.00
N LEU A 481 -7.34 -19.83 11.46
CA LEU A 481 -7.30 -18.53 10.78
C LEU A 481 -7.47 -17.38 11.78
N LYS A 482 -6.62 -16.38 11.67
CA LYS A 482 -6.72 -15.10 12.42
C LYS A 482 -7.79 -14.19 11.81
N GLY A 483 -8.04 -14.31 10.50
CA GLY A 483 -9.03 -13.55 9.75
C GLY A 483 -9.50 -14.28 8.49
N SER A 484 -10.63 -13.86 7.94
CA SER A 484 -11.10 -14.36 6.63
C SER A 484 -10.24 -13.78 5.50
N GLY A 485 -10.13 -14.49 4.39
CA GLY A 485 -9.35 -14.01 3.23
C GLY A 485 -9.31 -14.99 2.06
N TYR A 486 -8.74 -14.54 0.95
CA TYR A 486 -8.54 -15.38 -0.23
C TYR A 486 -7.37 -16.35 -0.01
N LEU A 487 -7.58 -17.62 -0.36
CA LEU A 487 -6.55 -18.65 -0.35
C LEU A 487 -5.67 -18.53 -1.60
N TYR A 488 -4.36 -18.47 -1.37
CA TYR A 488 -3.34 -18.67 -2.37
C TYR A 488 -2.61 -19.97 -2.07
N ALA A 489 -2.11 -20.63 -3.12
CA ALA A 489 -1.30 -21.83 -2.96
C ALA A 489 -0.07 -21.81 -3.88
N PHE A 490 1.00 -22.45 -3.45
CA PHE A 490 2.27 -22.49 -4.18
C PHE A 490 3.13 -23.69 -3.74
N ALA A 491 4.10 -24.07 -4.59
CA ALA A 491 5.17 -25.00 -4.22
C ALA A 491 6.22 -24.25 -3.39
N ASN A 492 6.69 -24.76 -2.25
CA ASN A 492 7.67 -24.08 -1.40
C ASN A 492 9.10 -24.06 -1.97
N ASP A 493 9.27 -23.34 -3.07
CA ASP A 493 10.53 -23.13 -3.78
C ASP A 493 11.14 -21.75 -3.43
N ALA A 494 12.42 -21.57 -3.72
CA ALA A 494 13.10 -20.29 -3.63
C ALA A 494 12.54 -19.28 -4.66
N TRP A 495 12.39 -18.02 -4.23
CA TRP A 495 11.62 -17.00 -4.95
C TRP A 495 11.94 -16.85 -6.45
N LEU A 496 13.21 -16.99 -6.82
CA LEU A 496 13.69 -16.74 -8.18
C LEU A 496 13.78 -18.00 -9.05
N PHE A 497 13.37 -19.16 -8.54
CA PHE A 497 13.58 -20.44 -9.22
C PHE A 497 12.33 -21.03 -9.88
N TYR A 498 11.13 -20.48 -9.63
CA TYR A 498 9.85 -20.94 -10.22
C TYR A 498 9.84 -21.17 -11.74
N GLY A 499 10.71 -20.51 -12.50
CA GLY A 499 10.85 -20.71 -13.95
C GLY A 499 11.32 -22.11 -14.37
N ASN A 500 11.97 -22.88 -13.50
CA ASN A 500 12.37 -24.27 -13.78
C ASN A 500 11.32 -25.32 -13.37
N ASN A 501 10.28 -24.92 -12.62
CA ASN A 501 9.26 -25.83 -12.12
C ASN A 501 8.28 -26.26 -13.21
N ARG A 502 7.76 -27.49 -13.13
CA ARG A 502 6.81 -28.06 -14.10
C ARG A 502 5.69 -28.85 -13.42
N GLY A 503 4.57 -29.00 -14.11
CA GLY A 503 3.43 -29.77 -13.61
C GLY A 503 2.58 -29.02 -12.57
N SER A 504 1.66 -29.77 -11.97
CA SER A 504 0.68 -29.27 -11.01
C SER A 504 0.20 -30.37 -10.08
N VAL A 505 -0.14 -30.01 -8.86
CA VAL A 505 -0.89 -30.86 -7.94
C VAL A 505 -2.35 -30.42 -7.92
N ARG A 506 -3.27 -31.36 -7.69
CA ARG A 506 -4.70 -31.06 -7.55
C ARG A 506 -5.05 -30.87 -6.09
N LEU A 507 -5.55 -29.70 -5.73
CA LEU A 507 -6.05 -29.35 -4.42
C LEU A 507 -7.57 -29.43 -4.41
N LYS A 508 -8.11 -30.29 -3.54
CA LYS A 508 -9.52 -30.34 -3.20
C LYS A 508 -9.74 -29.61 -1.87
N VAL A 509 -10.72 -28.73 -1.82
CA VAL A 509 -11.13 -28.03 -0.59
C VAL A 509 -12.59 -28.28 -0.34
N THR A 510 -12.92 -28.74 0.87
CA THR A 510 -14.29 -29.05 1.30
C THR A 510 -14.60 -28.28 2.57
N ARG A 511 -15.76 -27.60 2.64
CA ARG A 511 -16.23 -27.00 3.90
C ARG A 511 -16.85 -28.08 4.78
N THR A 512 -16.34 -28.24 6.00
CA THR A 512 -16.78 -29.26 6.95
C THR A 512 -17.64 -28.70 8.07
N LYS A 513 -17.63 -27.37 8.28
CA LYS A 513 -18.51 -26.67 9.24
C LYS A 513 -18.85 -25.25 8.80
#